data_AF-A0A6M1XNT2-F1
#
_entry.id   AF-A0A6M1XNT2-F1
#
_cell.length_a   1.000
_cell.length_b   1.000
_cell.length_c   1.000
_cell.angle_alpha   90.00
_cell.angle_beta   90.00
_cell.angle_gamma   90.00
#
_symmetry.space_group_name_H-M   'P 1'
#
loop_
_entity.id
_entity.type
_entity.pdbx_description
1 polymer ?
#
loop_
_entity_poly.entity_id
_entity_poly.type
_entity_poly.pdbx_seq_one_letter_code
_entity_poly.pdbx_strand_id
1 'polypeptide(L)'
;MLDTATSTEDSVREAGVNVSLMIMRGDGGVMEINEMKKRPVLTMLSGPAASVMGSLMYLRASNGVYFEVGGTTTNIGVIKNGRPAIDYSIVGGHPTYISSLD
;
A
#
# COMPACT_ATOMS: atom_id res chain seq x y z
N MET A 1 7.67 -5.46 -12.09
CA MET A 1 6.80 -5.73 -10.92
C MET A 1 6.83 -7.21 -10.54
N LEU A 2 6.47 -8.13 -11.45
CA LEU A 2 6.51 -9.58 -11.15
C LEU A 2 7.93 -10.07 -10.85
N ASP A 3 8.92 -9.68 -11.67
CA ASP A 3 10.33 -10.07 -11.43
C ASP A 3 10.84 -9.56 -10.09
N THR A 4 10.51 -8.31 -9.73
CA THR A 4 10.82 -7.72 -8.43
C THR A 4 10.21 -8.53 -7.30
N ALA A 5 8.96 -8.94 -7.42
CA ALA A 5 8.29 -9.72 -6.39
C ALA A 5 8.88 -11.12 -6.24
N THR A 6 9.19 -11.80 -7.35
CA THR A 6 9.86 -13.10 -7.33
C THR A 6 11.25 -12.98 -6.70
N SER A 7 12.04 -12.00 -7.12
CA SER A 7 13.37 -11.74 -6.55
C SER A 7 13.32 -11.46 -5.04
N THR A 8 12.31 -10.71 -4.57
CA THR A 8 12.07 -10.51 -3.14
C THR A 8 11.65 -11.80 -2.43
N GLU A 9 10.77 -12.60 -3.01
CA GLU A 9 10.34 -13.89 -2.45
C GLU A 9 11.51 -14.84 -2.26
N ASP A 10 12.36 -14.96 -3.28
CA ASP A 10 13.54 -15.81 -3.24
C ASP A 10 14.51 -15.32 -2.15
N SER A 11 14.79 -14.01 -2.10
CA SER A 11 15.66 -13.42 -1.07
C SER A 11 15.14 -13.64 0.36
N VAL A 12 13.83 -13.52 0.57
CA VAL A 12 13.19 -13.75 1.88
C VAL A 12 13.31 -15.22 2.29
N ARG A 13 13.13 -16.15 1.34
CA ARG A 13 13.31 -17.59 1.60
C ARG A 13 14.76 -17.96 1.86
N GLU A 14 15.71 -17.40 1.11
CA GLU A 14 17.14 -17.59 1.33
C GLU A 14 17.58 -17.09 2.71
N ALA A 15 16.94 -16.05 3.24
CA ALA A 15 17.14 -15.57 4.61
C ALA A 15 16.53 -16.51 5.69
N GLY A 16 15.91 -17.63 5.32
CA GLY A 16 15.33 -18.61 6.24
C GLY A 16 13.92 -18.27 6.74
N VAL A 17 13.26 -17.27 6.15
CA VAL A 17 11.90 -16.89 6.51
C VAL A 17 10.90 -17.77 5.76
N ASN A 18 10.27 -18.71 6.48
CA ASN A 18 9.39 -19.74 5.91
C ASN A 18 7.88 -19.40 5.99
N VAL A 19 7.53 -18.15 6.32
CA VAL A 19 6.13 -17.68 6.34
C VAL A 19 5.77 -17.02 5.01
N SER A 20 4.47 -16.96 4.69
CA SER A 20 3.98 -16.31 3.48
C SER A 20 4.46 -14.86 3.37
N LEU A 21 5.04 -14.50 2.22
CA LEU A 21 5.38 -13.11 1.92
C LEU A 21 4.11 -12.32 1.60
N MET A 22 3.84 -11.31 2.43
CA MET A 22 2.69 -10.42 2.29
C MET A 22 3.09 -9.14 1.55
N ILE A 23 2.25 -8.73 0.61
CA ILE A 23 2.44 -7.54 -0.23
C ILE A 23 1.38 -6.50 0.12
N MET A 24 1.80 -5.25 0.29
CA MET A 24 0.92 -4.12 0.55
C MET A 24 0.06 -3.79 -0.67
N ARG A 25 -1.22 -3.51 -0.43
CA ARG A 25 -2.18 -3.04 -1.43
C ARG A 25 -2.40 -1.54 -1.31
N GLY A 26 -2.85 -0.91 -2.40
CA GLY A 26 -3.18 0.53 -2.44
C GLY A 26 -4.36 0.93 -1.54
N ASP A 27 -5.22 -0.01 -1.16
CA ASP A 27 -6.36 0.23 -0.27
C ASP A 27 -6.05 0.02 1.22
N GLY A 28 -4.77 -0.14 1.57
CA GLY A 28 -4.29 -0.34 2.95
C GLY A 28 -4.40 -1.77 3.48
N GLY A 29 -4.89 -2.70 2.66
CA GLY A 29 -4.82 -4.13 2.94
C GLY A 29 -3.46 -4.74 2.60
N VAL A 30 -3.32 -6.03 2.89
CA VAL A 30 -2.20 -6.86 2.43
C VAL A 30 -2.72 -8.11 1.75
N MET A 31 -1.94 -8.71 0.85
CA MET A 31 -2.24 -9.98 0.19
C MET A 31 -0.99 -10.83 0.04
N GLU A 32 -1.14 -12.15 -0.05
CA GLU A 32 0.01 -13.01 -0.34
C GLU A 32 0.58 -12.76 -1.74
N ILE A 33 1.87 -13.03 -1.93
CA ILE A 33 2.53 -12.86 -3.22
C ILE A 33 1.87 -13.66 -4.36
N ASN A 34 1.31 -14.84 -4.07
CA ASN A 34 0.60 -15.63 -5.07
C ASN A 34 -0.69 -14.94 -5.56
N GLU A 35 -1.39 -14.22 -4.67
CA GLU A 35 -2.56 -13.42 -5.05
C GLU A 35 -2.13 -12.13 -5.77
N MET A 36 -1.02 -11.52 -5.35
CA MET A 36 -0.44 -10.39 -6.07
C MET A 36 -0.11 -10.74 -7.52
N LYS A 37 0.51 -11.90 -7.77
CA LYS A 37 0.83 -12.37 -9.13
C LYS A 37 -0.42 -12.48 -10.03
N LYS A 38 -1.59 -12.77 -9.46
CA LYS A 38 -2.88 -12.82 -10.18
C LYS A 38 -3.51 -11.45 -10.40
N ARG A 39 -3.26 -10.49 -9.50
CA ARG A 39 -3.89 -9.16 -9.48
C ARG A 39 -2.86 -8.05 -9.15
N PRO A 40 -1.81 -7.88 -9.96
CA PRO A 40 -0.69 -6.99 -9.64
C PRO A 40 -1.13 -5.52 -9.50
N VAL A 41 -2.19 -5.15 -10.24
CA VAL A 41 -2.78 -3.81 -10.22
C VAL A 41 -3.22 -3.34 -8.82
N LEU A 42 -3.55 -4.26 -7.90
CA LEU A 42 -3.94 -3.91 -6.53
C LEU A 42 -2.79 -3.35 -5.68
N THR A 43 -1.55 -3.46 -6.16
CA THR A 43 -0.35 -2.89 -5.50
C THR A 43 -0.03 -1.47 -5.95
N MET A 44 -0.82 -0.91 -6.87
CA MET A 44 -0.68 0.50 -7.23
C MET A 44 -0.90 1.39 -6.01
N LEU A 45 -0.08 2.44 -5.87
CA LEU A 45 -0.16 3.39 -4.75
C LEU A 45 -0.01 2.72 -3.36
N SER A 46 0.68 1.58 -3.28
CA SER A 46 0.90 0.86 -2.01
C SER A 46 1.79 1.64 -1.02
N GLY A 47 2.65 2.54 -1.50
CA GLY A 47 3.50 3.39 -0.66
C GLY A 47 2.68 4.34 0.22
N PRO A 48 1.89 5.26 -0.38
CA PRO A 48 0.96 6.12 0.38
C PRO A 48 0.08 5.33 1.35
N ALA A 49 -0.49 4.21 0.89
CA ALA A 49 -1.31 3.33 1.71
C ALA A 49 -0.55 2.80 2.95
N ALA A 50 0.70 2.36 2.79
CA ALA A 50 1.52 1.92 3.93
C ALA A 50 1.72 3.03 4.96
N SER A 51 1.98 4.26 4.51
CA SER A 51 2.18 5.43 5.39
C SER A 51 0.92 5.79 6.16
N VAL A 52 -0.24 5.79 5.50
CA VAL A 52 -1.56 5.99 6.15
C VAL A 52 -1.78 4.94 7.23
N MET A 53 -1.63 3.67 6.87
CA MET A 53 -1.89 2.56 7.79
C MET A 53 -0.93 2.56 8.97
N GLY A 54 0.34 2.88 8.74
CA GLY A 54 1.31 3.09 9.81
C GLY A 54 0.88 4.20 10.75
N SER A 55 0.46 5.37 10.21
CA SER A 55 -0.01 6.48 11.04
C SER A 55 -1.22 6.11 11.90
N LEU A 56 -2.18 5.36 11.35
CA LEU A 56 -3.36 4.88 12.09
C LEU A 56 -2.99 3.90 13.21
N MET A 57 -2.07 2.96 12.93
CA MET A 57 -1.62 1.98 13.92
C MET A 57 -0.95 2.64 15.12
N TYR A 58 -0.11 3.66 14.90
CA TYR A 58 0.66 4.30 15.96
C TYR A 58 -0.09 5.43 16.66
N LEU A 59 -0.67 6.37 15.90
CA LEU A 59 -1.24 7.60 16.46
C LEU A 59 -2.67 7.39 16.98
N ARG A 60 -3.37 6.36 16.50
CA ARG A 60 -4.79 6.10 16.82
C ARG A 60 -5.66 7.35 16.64
N ALA A 61 -5.31 8.19 15.68
CA ALA A 61 -5.99 9.44 15.42
C ALA A 61 -7.43 9.17 14.96
N SER A 62 -8.40 9.87 15.56
CA SER A 62 -9.78 9.81 15.11
C SER A 62 -9.99 10.69 13.87
N ASN A 63 -9.45 11.90 13.86
CA ASN A 63 -9.53 12.79 12.71
C ASN A 63 -8.19 13.49 12.52
N GLY A 64 -7.74 13.65 11.29
CA GLY A 64 -6.48 14.34 11.00
C GLY A 64 -6.10 14.28 9.54
N VAL A 65 -5.11 15.10 9.18
CA VAL A 65 -4.39 15.00 7.90
C VAL A 65 -3.00 14.52 8.23
N TYR A 66 -2.54 13.49 7.53
CA TYR A 66 -1.16 13.03 7.64
C TYR A 66 -0.36 13.54 6.44
N PHE A 67 0.93 13.76 6.67
CA PHE A 67 1.89 14.15 5.65
C PHE A 67 3.10 13.24 5.79
N GLU A 68 3.45 12.56 4.70
CA GLU A 68 4.70 11.82 4.60
C GLU A 68 5.54 12.48 3.51
N VAL A 69 6.67 13.06 3.91
CA VAL A 69 7.58 13.78 3.02
C VAL A 69 8.79 12.89 2.75
N GLY A 70 8.91 12.41 1.51
CA GLY A 70 10.09 11.71 1.01
C GLY A 70 11.00 12.63 0.19
N GLY A 71 12.08 12.06 -0.36
CA GLY A 71 13.03 12.81 -1.20
C GLY A 71 12.52 13.11 -2.62
N THR A 72 11.49 12.40 -3.09
CA THR A 72 10.94 12.54 -4.45
C THR A 72 9.49 12.98 -4.44
N THR A 73 8.70 12.44 -3.50
CA THR A 73 7.26 12.64 -3.41
C THR A 73 6.86 12.98 -1.99
N THR A 74 5.75 13.67 -1.86
CA THR A 74 5.05 13.87 -0.58
C THR A 74 3.67 13.28 -0.71
N ASN A 75 3.31 12.39 0.21
CA ASN A 75 1.99 11.78 0.28
C ASN A 75 1.18 12.50 1.35
N ILE A 76 -0.08 12.77 1.04
CA ILE A 76 -1.00 13.49 1.91
C ILE A 76 -2.29 12.68 1.95
N GLY A 77 -2.85 12.46 3.12
CA GLY A 77 -4.19 11.90 3.16
C GLY A 77 -4.91 12.16 4.46
N VAL A 78 -6.17 11.75 4.47
CA VAL A 78 -7.14 12.18 5.48
C VAL A 78 -7.62 10.98 6.27
N ILE A 79 -7.58 11.12 7.59
CA ILE A 79 -8.20 10.21 8.54
C ILE A 79 -9.48 10.89 9.04
N LYS A 80 -10.60 10.17 8.94
CA LYS A 80 -11.90 10.60 9.44
C LYS A 80 -12.55 9.48 10.24
N ASN A 81 -12.96 9.79 11.46
CA ASN A 81 -13.55 8.84 12.42
C ASN A 81 -12.74 7.54 12.59
N GLY A 82 -11.41 7.64 12.64
CA GLY A 82 -10.47 6.52 12.82
C GLY A 82 -10.32 5.66 11.58
N ARG A 83 -10.77 6.12 10.41
CA ARG A 83 -10.64 5.42 9.13
C ARG A 83 -9.96 6.31 8.11
N PRO A 84 -9.13 5.74 7.24
CA PRO A 84 -8.59 6.51 6.13
C PRO A 84 -9.68 6.76 5.09
N ALA A 85 -9.59 7.89 4.40
CA ALA A 85 -10.37 8.11 3.20
C ALA A 85 -9.93 7.11 2.11
N ILE A 86 -10.89 6.57 1.37
CA ILE A 86 -10.66 5.70 0.21
C ILE A 86 -11.37 6.33 -0.98
N ASP A 87 -10.68 6.43 -2.10
CA ASP A 87 -11.27 6.80 -3.38
C ASP A 87 -10.73 5.92 -4.51
N TYR A 88 -11.22 6.10 -5.73
CA TYR A 88 -10.70 5.47 -6.92
C TYR A 88 -9.54 6.27 -7.53
N SER A 89 -8.45 5.57 -7.82
CA SER A 89 -7.25 6.19 -8.38
C SER A 89 -7.41 6.62 -9.83
N ILE A 90 -6.77 7.75 -10.16
CA ILE A 90 -6.59 8.24 -11.53
C ILE A 90 -5.16 7.93 -11.95
N VAL A 91 -5.00 7.21 -13.05
CA VAL A 91 -3.69 6.72 -13.53
C VAL A 91 -3.42 7.31 -14.91
N GLY A 92 -2.35 8.10 -15.03
CA GLY A 92 -2.00 8.75 -16.30
C GLY A 92 -3.12 9.64 -16.86
N GLY A 93 -3.94 10.23 -15.98
CA GLY A 93 -5.11 11.04 -16.36
C GLY A 93 -6.39 10.24 -16.63
N HIS A 94 -6.36 8.90 -16.49
CA HIS A 94 -7.53 8.05 -16.70
C HIS A 94 -8.16 7.63 -15.37
N PRO A 95 -9.46 7.87 -15.14
CA PRO A 95 -10.18 7.32 -14.01
C PRO A 95 -10.18 5.79 -14.06
N THR A 96 -9.95 5.15 -12.93
CA THR A 96 -9.96 3.68 -12.82
C THR A 96 -10.95 3.23 -11.75
N TYR A 97 -11.17 1.91 -11.61
CA TYR A 97 -11.90 1.33 -10.48
C TYR A 97 -10.96 0.76 -9.40
N ILE A 98 -9.70 1.19 -9.39
CA ILE A 98 -8.70 0.71 -8.44
C ILE A 98 -8.76 1.60 -7.20
N SER A 99 -9.15 1.03 -6.06
CA SER A 99 -9.21 1.76 -4.79
C SER A 99 -7.83 2.12 -4.27
N SER A 100 -7.68 3.34 -3.76
CA SER A 100 -6.47 3.85 -3.12
C SER A 100 -6.77 4.67 -1.87
N LEU A 101 -5.79 4.75 -0.96
CA LEU A 101 -5.79 5.61 0.23
C LEU A 101 -5.12 6.98 0.02
N ASP A 102 -4.80 7.30 -1.22
CA ASP A 102 -4.27 8.60 -1.66
C ASP A 102 -5.39 9.65 -1.75
#